data_AF-A0A0A8VEX7-F1
#
_entry.id   AF-A0A0A8VEX7-F1
#
_cell.length_a   1.000
_cell.length_b   1.000
_cell.length_c   1.000
_cell.angle_alpha   90.00
_cell.angle_beta   90.00
_cell.angle_gamma   90.00
#
_symmetry.space_group_name_H-M   'P 1'
#
loop_
_entity.id
_entity.type
_entity.pdbx_description
1 polymer ?
#
loop_
_entity_poly.entity_id
_entity_poly.type
_entity_poly.pdbx_seq_one_letter_code
_entity_poly.pdbx_strand_id
1 'polypeptide(L)'
;MDNMSTELYIIKIAFGPMAGTELLVKPNFCQIVVAPGIEYETVTEEDSELTTYSLPTDEGEYKFTLHRQSDSEDLPGGLYAILEDSEKRHERIDIVFHTLLFADNFPILIKPVNDEWHYNSQVLPADKHNPTLIENLELSEKVRKNKLKPLPCLVIFILLIAGLFAFILASGDKDSQKIITLSELLAGSSAPLTILNSGENTSLILAKTQRDMDWVSQRLITESYSGQATTKLIHSFEKELEALVQTSTGSVLKVDLTTPCSPLVKLVRRINNQTEIETIKTTVRSKLKCANQIEIKSYDRKDILDEAINGIKSNNIPFKLINDSKKPVIIVNTDLNDKQFMSLIKFVTEFNQNWGDNYVQFSISLATDYLAGKSFLNSQSGYILLDNNHWYFKQ
;
A
#
# COMPACT_ATOMS: atom_id res chain seq x y z
N MET A 1 -21.10 -3.29 -32.75
CA MET A 1 -20.80 -3.00 -31.33
C MET A 1 -19.29 -2.87 -31.20
N ASP A 2 -18.69 -1.79 -31.70
CA ASP A 2 -17.21 -1.72 -31.77
C ASP A 2 -16.65 -0.28 -31.76
N ASN A 3 -17.30 0.68 -31.08
CA ASN A 3 -16.78 2.06 -31.05
C ASN A 3 -17.03 2.86 -29.75
N MET A 4 -17.48 2.24 -28.66
CA MET A 4 -17.64 2.92 -27.35
C MET A 4 -16.39 2.83 -26.46
N SER A 5 -15.39 2.03 -26.85
CA SER A 5 -14.27 1.64 -25.99
C SER A 5 -13.09 2.62 -25.97
N THR A 6 -13.11 3.64 -26.84
CA THR A 6 -12.03 4.63 -27.02
C THR A 6 -12.28 5.94 -26.26
N GLU A 7 -13.37 6.08 -25.51
CA GLU A 7 -13.79 7.37 -24.92
C GLU A 7 -13.66 7.45 -23.39
N LEU A 8 -13.35 6.34 -22.71
CA LEU A 8 -13.34 6.28 -21.25
C LEU A 8 -11.93 6.02 -20.71
N TYR A 9 -11.60 6.72 -19.64
CA TYR A 9 -10.30 6.66 -18.96
C TYR A 9 -10.51 6.40 -17.48
N ILE A 10 -9.48 5.86 -16.82
CA ILE A 10 -9.45 5.65 -15.38
C ILE A 10 -8.43 6.60 -14.77
N ILE A 11 -8.86 7.37 -13.78
CA ILE A 11 -7.99 8.17 -12.92
C ILE A 11 -7.86 7.45 -11.59
N LYS A 12 -6.62 7.14 -11.18
CA LYS A 12 -6.32 6.59 -9.86
C LYS A 12 -5.82 7.70 -8.95
N ILE A 13 -6.49 7.86 -7.82
CA ILE A 13 -6.10 8.82 -6.77
C ILE A 13 -4.96 8.22 -5.96
N ALA A 14 -3.86 8.96 -5.78
CA ALA A 14 -2.69 8.53 -5.01
C ALA A 14 -2.41 9.41 -3.78
N PHE A 15 -3.40 10.20 -3.33
CA PHE A 15 -3.29 11.10 -2.18
C PHE A 15 -4.51 11.04 -1.27
N GLY A 16 -4.35 11.54 -0.05
CA GLY A 16 -5.45 11.76 0.89
C GLY A 16 -6.19 10.49 1.32
N PRO A 17 -7.38 10.63 1.94
CA PRO A 17 -8.19 9.50 2.39
C PRO A 17 -8.74 8.64 1.24
N MET A 18 -8.66 9.14 0.00
CA MET A 18 -9.13 8.46 -1.20
C MET A 18 -8.01 7.73 -1.96
N ALA A 19 -6.80 7.67 -1.40
CA ALA A 19 -5.67 6.98 -2.04
C ALA A 19 -6.00 5.52 -2.39
N GLY A 20 -5.73 5.15 -3.63
CA GLY A 20 -6.04 3.83 -4.19
C GLY A 20 -7.39 3.75 -4.91
N THR A 21 -8.25 4.76 -4.79
CA THR A 21 -9.56 4.81 -5.46
C THR A 21 -9.39 5.09 -6.95
N GLU A 22 -10.23 4.47 -7.77
CA GLU A 22 -10.25 4.63 -9.22
C GLU A 22 -11.57 5.30 -9.66
N LEU A 23 -11.46 6.34 -10.47
CA LEU A 23 -12.58 7.10 -11.05
C LEU A 23 -12.66 6.84 -12.54
N LEU A 24 -13.86 6.55 -13.04
CA LEU A 24 -14.12 6.42 -14.48
C LEU A 24 -14.48 7.79 -15.05
N VAL A 25 -13.74 8.26 -16.04
CA VAL A 25 -13.88 9.62 -16.58
C VAL A 25 -14.03 9.64 -18.10
N LYS A 26 -14.83 10.60 -18.58
CA LYS A 26 -15.01 10.93 -19.99
C LYS A 26 -14.37 12.31 -20.25
N PRO A 27 -13.37 12.44 -21.14
CA PRO A 27 -12.76 13.73 -21.46
C PRO A 27 -13.80 14.72 -22.02
N ASN A 28 -13.58 16.01 -21.81
CA ASN A 28 -14.47 17.13 -22.10
C ASN A 28 -15.73 17.20 -21.23
N PHE A 29 -16.05 16.15 -20.46
CA PHE A 29 -17.20 16.04 -19.57
C PHE A 29 -16.81 15.71 -18.13
N CYS A 30 -15.56 15.99 -17.76
CA CYS A 30 -15.03 15.66 -16.45
C CYS A 30 -14.32 16.87 -15.83
N GLN A 31 -14.73 17.20 -14.61
CA GLN A 31 -14.08 18.16 -13.74
C GLN A 31 -13.79 17.51 -12.38
N ILE A 32 -12.62 17.79 -11.81
CA ILE A 32 -12.24 17.38 -10.47
C ILE A 32 -11.93 18.65 -9.68
N VAL A 33 -12.52 18.80 -8.51
CA VAL A 33 -12.29 19.89 -7.57
C VAL A 33 -11.68 19.29 -6.32
N VAL A 34 -10.49 19.76 -5.95
CA VAL A 34 -9.74 19.32 -4.78
C VAL A 34 -9.62 20.51 -3.85
N ALA A 35 -10.22 20.45 -2.66
CA ALA A 35 -10.19 21.57 -1.71
C ALA A 35 -10.26 21.09 -0.25
N PRO A 36 -9.78 21.90 0.72
CA PRO A 36 -9.92 21.57 2.14
C PRO A 36 -11.36 21.77 2.61
N GLY A 37 -11.83 20.87 3.49
CA GLY A 37 -13.13 20.99 4.15
C GLY A 37 -14.36 20.61 3.30
N ILE A 38 -14.16 20.03 2.12
CA ILE A 38 -15.24 19.43 1.31
C ILE A 38 -15.34 17.93 1.56
N GLU A 39 -16.54 17.36 1.49
CA GLU A 39 -16.72 15.91 1.48
C GLU A 39 -16.62 15.36 0.06
N TYR A 40 -16.38 14.05 -0.06
CA TYR A 40 -16.41 13.41 -1.38
C TYR A 40 -17.84 13.45 -1.94
N GLU A 41 -17.99 14.06 -3.11
CA GLU A 41 -19.28 14.15 -3.81
C GLU A 41 -19.06 14.00 -5.32
N THR A 42 -20.02 13.38 -5.99
CA THR A 42 -20.07 13.32 -7.45
C THR A 42 -21.40 13.88 -7.92
N VAL A 43 -21.36 14.94 -8.72
CA VAL A 43 -22.54 15.58 -9.30
C VAL A 43 -22.42 15.52 -10.81
N THR A 44 -23.43 14.98 -11.47
CA THR A 44 -23.55 15.00 -12.93
C THR A 44 -24.68 15.95 -13.31
N GLU A 45 -24.37 16.96 -14.11
CA GLU A 45 -25.37 17.89 -14.63
C GLU A 45 -26.19 17.24 -15.76
N GLU A 46 -27.52 17.27 -15.65
CA GLU A 46 -28.42 16.63 -16.63
C GLU A 46 -28.34 17.26 -18.03
N ASP A 47 -28.08 18.57 -18.12
CA ASP A 47 -28.09 19.31 -19.38
C ASP A 47 -26.75 19.28 -20.14
N SER A 48 -25.62 19.14 -19.42
CA SER A 48 -24.28 19.27 -19.98
C SER A 48 -23.48 17.96 -20.00
N GLU A 49 -24.01 16.89 -19.39
CA GLU A 49 -23.30 15.63 -19.09
C GLU A 49 -22.01 15.82 -18.25
N LEU A 50 -21.73 17.03 -17.77
CA LEU A 50 -20.53 17.33 -17.00
C LEU A 50 -20.59 16.64 -15.65
N THR A 51 -19.62 15.78 -15.37
CA THR A 51 -19.45 15.14 -14.08
C THR A 51 -18.36 15.87 -13.29
N THR A 52 -18.73 16.38 -12.13
CA THR A 52 -17.83 17.03 -11.18
C THR A 52 -17.57 16.10 -10.01
N TYR A 53 -16.28 15.83 -9.76
CA TYR A 53 -15.80 15.07 -8.61
C TYR A 53 -15.19 16.01 -7.57
N SER A 54 -15.77 16.08 -6.39
CA SER A 54 -15.24 16.83 -5.24
C SER A 54 -14.37 15.89 -4.40
N LEU A 55 -13.07 16.19 -4.25
CA LEU A 55 -12.12 15.36 -3.50
C LEU A 55 -11.56 16.13 -2.28
N PRO A 56 -11.65 15.55 -1.06
CA PRO A 56 -11.05 16.18 0.13
C PRO A 56 -9.51 16.18 0.07
N THR A 57 -8.90 17.30 0.45
CA THR A 57 -7.46 17.42 0.71
C THR A 57 -7.19 18.14 2.04
N ASP A 58 -6.00 17.96 2.60
CA ASP A 58 -5.57 18.68 3.80
C ASP A 58 -5.06 20.10 3.47
N GLU A 59 -4.52 20.30 2.27
CA GLU A 59 -3.95 21.58 1.81
C GLU A 59 -4.22 21.81 0.32
N GLY A 60 -4.37 23.09 -0.06
CA GLY A 60 -4.50 23.56 -1.44
C GLY A 60 -5.90 23.47 -2.05
N GLU A 61 -6.22 24.39 -2.96
CA GLU A 61 -7.45 24.36 -3.76
C GLU A 61 -7.07 24.29 -5.24
N TYR A 62 -7.54 23.24 -5.91
CA TYR A 62 -7.23 22.96 -7.30
C TYR A 62 -8.47 22.51 -8.04
N LYS A 63 -8.64 23.01 -9.27
CA LYS A 63 -9.62 22.50 -10.21
C LYS A 63 -8.90 21.92 -11.42
N PHE A 64 -9.28 20.72 -11.78
CA PHE A 64 -8.70 19.95 -12.87
C PHE A 64 -9.80 19.64 -13.88
N THR A 65 -9.57 19.92 -15.16
CA THR A 65 -10.49 19.54 -16.24
C THR A 65 -9.74 18.76 -17.30
N LEU A 66 -10.29 17.63 -17.72
CA LEU A 66 -9.66 16.73 -18.68
C LEU A 66 -10.23 16.97 -20.09
N HIS A 67 -9.36 17.18 -21.06
CA HIS A 67 -9.73 17.48 -22.44
C HIS A 67 -9.06 16.54 -23.43
N ARG A 68 -9.73 16.32 -24.57
CA ARG A 68 -9.15 15.59 -25.70
C ARG A 68 -8.59 16.58 -26.72
N GLN A 69 -7.37 16.31 -27.20
CA GLN A 69 -6.80 17.05 -28.31
C GLN A 69 -7.59 16.72 -29.59
N SER A 70 -7.99 17.75 -30.34
CA SER A 70 -8.67 17.55 -31.63
C SER A 70 -7.74 16.80 -32.58
N ASP A 71 -8.29 15.85 -33.33
CA ASP A 71 -7.57 15.17 -34.40
C ASP A 71 -7.19 16.20 -35.49
N SER A 72 -5.96 16.68 -35.44
CA SER A 72 -5.29 17.27 -36.61
C SER A 72 -4.54 16.17 -37.32
N GLU A 73 -4.53 16.18 -38.66
CA GLU A 73 -4.05 15.09 -39.53
C GLU A 73 -2.63 14.55 -39.24
N ASP A 74 -1.82 15.21 -38.42
CA ASP A 74 -0.41 14.89 -38.18
C ASP A 74 -0.06 14.29 -36.79
N LEU A 75 -1.00 14.21 -35.83
CA LEU A 75 -0.73 13.65 -34.48
C LEU A 75 -1.88 12.77 -33.97
N PRO A 76 -1.62 11.55 -33.47
CA PRO A 76 -2.65 10.76 -32.81
C PRO A 76 -3.16 11.49 -31.56
N GLY A 77 -4.49 11.63 -31.44
CA GLY A 77 -5.15 12.45 -30.41
C GLY A 77 -4.71 12.12 -28.97
N GLY A 78 -4.00 13.06 -28.34
CA GLY A 78 -3.59 12.99 -26.94
C GLY A 78 -4.66 13.53 -25.98
N LEU A 79 -4.46 13.29 -24.68
CA LEU A 79 -5.21 13.97 -23.62
C LEU A 79 -4.37 15.09 -23.03
N TYR A 80 -5.02 16.19 -22.67
CA TYR A 80 -4.41 17.25 -21.86
C TYR A 80 -5.36 17.64 -20.73
N ALA A 81 -4.79 18.08 -19.62
CA ALA A 81 -5.54 18.67 -18.53
C ALA A 81 -5.30 20.17 -18.45
N ILE A 82 -6.32 20.89 -17.99
CA ILE A 82 -6.18 22.27 -17.55
C ILE A 82 -6.28 22.25 -16.02
N LEU A 83 -5.20 22.67 -15.37
CA LEU A 83 -5.14 22.90 -13.93
C LEU A 83 -5.40 24.37 -13.65
N GLU A 84 -6.33 24.64 -12.74
CA GLU A 84 -6.57 25.95 -12.15
C GLU A 84 -6.23 25.88 -10.65
N ASP A 85 -5.30 26.71 -10.20
CA ASP A 85 -4.94 26.83 -8.78
C ASP A 85 -5.80 27.87 -8.03
N SER A 86 -5.59 27.99 -6.72
CA SER A 86 -6.25 29.00 -5.87
C SER A 86 -6.07 30.46 -6.33
N GLU A 87 -5.05 30.76 -7.15
CA GLU A 87 -4.79 32.08 -7.75
C GLU A 87 -5.42 32.22 -9.15
N LYS A 88 -6.21 31.23 -9.59
CA LYS A 88 -6.83 31.13 -10.92
C LYS A 88 -5.82 31.12 -12.06
N ARG A 89 -4.58 30.68 -11.81
CA ARG A 89 -3.59 30.48 -12.88
C ARG A 89 -3.93 29.19 -13.59
N HIS A 90 -3.96 29.26 -14.92
CA HIS A 90 -4.31 28.14 -15.78
C HIS A 90 -3.03 27.54 -16.36
N GLU A 91 -2.77 26.27 -16.06
CA GLU A 91 -1.66 25.51 -16.64
C GLU A 91 -2.20 24.36 -17.48
N ARG A 92 -1.72 24.26 -18.73
CA ARG A 92 -2.02 23.12 -19.60
C ARG A 92 -0.94 22.06 -19.43
N ILE A 93 -1.37 20.84 -19.12
CA ILE A 93 -0.48 19.69 -18.90
C ILE A 93 -0.89 18.56 -19.84
N ASP A 94 0.03 18.13 -20.70
CA ASP A 94 -0.21 16.98 -21.56
C ASP A 94 -0.12 15.69 -20.73
N ILE A 95 -1.09 14.79 -20.91
CA ILE A 95 -1.25 13.59 -20.09
C ILE A 95 -0.36 12.47 -20.64
N VAL A 96 0.59 12.05 -19.81
CA VAL A 96 1.36 10.82 -20.05
C VAL A 96 0.72 9.70 -19.23
N PHE A 97 0.19 8.68 -19.92
CA PHE A 97 -0.48 7.56 -19.25
C PHE A 97 0.48 6.80 -18.34
N HIS A 98 -0.09 6.22 -17.28
CA HIS A 98 0.62 5.42 -16.27
C HIS A 98 1.74 6.14 -15.51
N THR A 99 1.83 7.47 -15.64
CA THR A 99 2.80 8.30 -14.93
C THR A 99 2.11 9.08 -13.82
N LEU A 100 2.82 9.30 -12.71
CA LEU A 100 2.32 10.12 -11.60
C LEU A 100 2.29 11.58 -12.02
N LEU A 101 1.10 12.17 -12.05
CA LEU A 101 0.85 13.58 -12.33
C LEU A 101 0.62 14.31 -11.00
N PHE A 102 0.95 15.61 -10.96
CA PHE A 102 0.70 16.50 -9.80
C PHE A 102 1.30 15.99 -8.48
N ALA A 103 2.50 15.41 -8.52
CA ALA A 103 3.15 14.75 -7.39
C ALA A 103 3.24 15.62 -6.12
N ASP A 104 3.43 16.93 -6.28
CA ASP A 104 3.61 17.87 -5.17
C ASP A 104 2.30 18.43 -4.61
N ASN A 105 1.17 18.20 -5.28
CA ASN A 105 -0.13 18.80 -4.91
C ASN A 105 -1.17 17.72 -4.59
N PHE A 106 -1.64 17.00 -5.60
CA PHE A 106 -2.66 15.96 -5.49
C PHE A 106 -2.33 14.82 -6.46
N PRO A 107 -1.41 13.90 -6.09
CA PRO A 107 -0.90 12.92 -7.02
C PRO A 107 -1.99 12.01 -7.62
N ILE A 108 -2.05 11.93 -8.95
CA ILE A 108 -2.97 11.05 -9.69
C ILE A 108 -2.27 10.32 -10.83
N LEU A 109 -2.81 9.17 -11.24
CA LEU A 109 -2.40 8.46 -12.45
C LEU A 109 -3.57 8.30 -13.40
N ILE A 110 -3.32 8.32 -14.70
CA ILE A 110 -4.38 8.17 -15.72
C ILE A 110 -4.02 7.02 -16.66
N LYS A 111 -5.02 6.22 -17.05
CA LYS A 111 -4.90 5.22 -18.11
C LYS A 111 -6.17 5.09 -18.95
N PRO A 112 -6.11 4.54 -20.17
CA PRO A 112 -7.30 4.08 -20.88
C PRO A 112 -8.05 2.98 -20.10
N VAL A 113 -9.38 2.89 -20.28
CA VAL A 113 -10.21 1.92 -19.56
C VAL A 113 -9.81 0.46 -19.82
N ASN A 114 -9.38 0.15 -21.05
CA ASN A 114 -9.06 -1.22 -21.48
C ASN A 114 -7.60 -1.64 -21.26
N ASP A 115 -6.76 -0.74 -20.74
CA ASP A 115 -5.35 -1.05 -20.46
C ASP A 115 -5.18 -1.59 -19.05
N GLU A 116 -4.22 -2.49 -18.83
CA GLU A 116 -3.81 -2.88 -17.48
C GLU A 116 -2.89 -1.80 -16.87
N TRP A 117 -2.79 -1.77 -15.53
CA TRP A 117 -1.85 -0.86 -14.87
C TRP A 117 -0.41 -1.31 -15.11
N HIS A 118 0.32 -0.58 -15.95
CA HIS A 118 1.76 -0.75 -16.10
C HIS A 118 2.49 0.21 -15.16
N TYR A 119 2.94 -0.28 -14.01
CA TYR A 119 3.80 0.53 -13.14
C TYR A 119 5.19 0.65 -13.79
N ASN A 120 5.40 1.70 -14.59
CA ASN A 120 6.75 2.07 -15.00
C ASN A 120 7.46 2.65 -13.78
N SER A 121 8.40 1.87 -13.22
CA SER A 121 9.28 2.29 -12.12
C SER A 121 10.35 3.32 -12.55
N GLN A 122 10.02 4.22 -13.48
CA GLN A 122 10.84 5.39 -13.77
C GLN A 122 10.30 6.58 -12.99
N VAL A 123 10.61 6.59 -11.70
CA VAL A 123 10.78 7.86 -10.98
C VAL A 123 12.28 8.13 -10.96
N LEU A 124 12.67 9.20 -11.66
CA LEU A 124 14.01 9.76 -11.67
C LEU A 124 14.47 10.10 -10.24
N PRO A 125 15.79 10.08 -9.99
CA PRO A 125 16.34 10.20 -8.65
C PRO A 125 16.08 11.57 -8.04
N ALA A 126 15.71 11.56 -6.76
CA ALA A 126 15.71 12.73 -5.89
C ALA A 126 17.03 13.48 -5.98
N ASP A 127 16.93 14.78 -6.27
CA ASP A 127 18.00 15.75 -6.13
C ASP A 127 18.64 15.62 -4.74
N LYS A 128 19.92 15.23 -4.73
CA LYS A 128 20.77 15.36 -3.56
C LYS A 128 21.37 16.75 -3.57
N HIS A 129 21.02 17.50 -2.52
CA HIS A 129 21.71 18.69 -2.03
C HIS A 129 23.21 18.73 -2.36
N ASN A 130 23.65 19.83 -2.98
CA ASN A 130 24.96 20.40 -2.71
C ASN A 130 24.80 21.52 -1.69
N PRO A 131 25.40 21.42 -0.50
CA PRO A 131 25.75 22.57 0.30
C PRO A 131 27.26 22.75 0.23
N THR A 132 27.72 23.78 -0.49
CA THR A 132 29.10 24.27 -0.33
C THR A 132 29.12 25.79 -0.39
N LEU A 133 29.11 26.35 0.82
CA LEU A 133 29.94 27.43 1.33
C LEU A 133 30.46 28.49 0.33
N ILE A 134 29.98 29.70 0.58
CA ILE A 134 30.67 30.97 0.36
C ILE A 134 32.04 30.94 1.07
N GLU A 135 33.14 31.24 0.37
CA GLU A 135 33.95 32.49 0.50
C GLU A 135 35.42 32.31 0.04
N ASN A 136 35.87 33.35 -0.69
CA ASN A 136 37.23 33.89 -0.78
C ASN A 136 38.37 33.13 -1.50
N LEU A 137 38.53 33.56 -2.76
CA LEU A 137 39.74 34.14 -3.35
C LEU A 137 40.92 34.37 -2.39
N GLU A 138 42.02 33.67 -2.63
CA GLU A 138 43.36 34.17 -2.30
C GLU A 138 44.23 34.22 -3.57
N LEU A 139 44.86 35.38 -3.73
CA LEU A 139 45.74 35.81 -4.80
C LEU A 139 47.19 35.53 -4.43
N SER A 140 48.02 35.23 -5.44
CA SER A 140 49.49 35.35 -5.46
C SER A 140 50.27 34.37 -4.55
N GLU A 141 51.47 33.87 -4.86
CA GLU A 141 52.51 34.33 -5.78
C GLU A 141 53.53 33.19 -6.01
N LYS A 142 54.19 33.18 -7.17
CA LYS A 142 55.34 32.32 -7.48
C LYS A 142 56.59 32.80 -6.75
N VAL A 143 57.30 31.94 -6.02
CA VAL A 143 58.75 32.14 -5.77
C VAL A 143 59.56 30.82 -5.77
N ARG A 144 60.37 30.70 -6.83
CA ARG A 144 61.80 30.36 -6.90
C ARG A 144 62.41 29.32 -5.93
N LYS A 145 62.96 28.27 -6.56
CA LYS A 145 63.96 27.34 -6.02
C LYS A 145 65.21 28.09 -5.53
N ASN A 146 65.69 27.76 -4.33
CA ASN A 146 67.10 27.86 -3.99
C ASN A 146 67.53 26.72 -3.06
N LYS A 147 68.73 26.20 -3.33
CA LYS A 147 69.37 25.10 -2.61
C LYS A 147 69.95 25.60 -1.29
N LEU A 148 69.77 24.85 -0.21
CA LEU A 148 70.70 24.83 0.92
C LEU A 148 70.77 23.39 1.49
N LYS A 149 71.99 22.95 1.81
CA LYS A 149 72.34 21.61 2.33
C LYS A 149 72.13 21.52 3.87
N PRO A 150 72.18 20.31 4.47
CA PRO A 150 71.33 19.92 5.60
C PRO A 150 71.97 20.08 6.99
N LEU A 151 71.10 20.14 8.00
CA LEU A 151 71.41 19.89 9.42
C LEU A 151 70.53 18.70 9.88
N PRO A 152 71.06 17.46 9.97
CA PRO A 152 70.26 16.24 10.03
C PRO A 152 69.99 15.80 11.48
N CYS A 153 69.41 16.66 12.31
CA CYS A 153 68.99 16.27 13.65
C CYS A 153 67.56 16.72 14.02
N LEU A 154 67.07 17.83 13.47
CA LEU A 154 65.73 18.32 13.84
C LEU A 154 64.59 17.57 13.13
N VAL A 155 64.82 17.15 11.88
CA VAL A 155 63.81 16.47 11.05
C VAL A 155 63.50 15.06 11.58
N ILE A 156 64.50 14.36 12.13
CA ILE A 156 64.31 13.02 12.70
C ILE A 156 63.49 13.09 13.98
N PHE A 157 63.68 14.13 14.79
CA PHE A 157 62.91 14.32 16.03
C PHE A 157 61.45 14.69 15.73
N ILE A 158 61.21 15.55 14.73
CA ILE A 158 59.85 15.89 14.28
C ILE A 158 59.18 14.67 13.64
N LEU A 159 59.89 13.84 12.87
CA LEU A 159 59.36 12.60 12.31
C LEU A 159 59.09 11.53 13.38
N LEU A 160 59.89 11.46 14.44
CA LEU A 160 59.63 10.55 15.57
C LEU A 160 58.43 11.00 16.39
N ILE A 161 58.26 12.31 16.63
CA ILE A 161 57.08 12.84 17.32
C ILE A 161 55.84 12.68 16.44
N ALA A 162 55.92 13.00 15.15
CA ALA A 162 54.81 12.78 14.21
C ALA A 162 54.48 11.29 14.05
N GLY A 163 55.49 10.41 14.08
CA GLY A 163 55.32 8.97 14.06
C GLY A 163 54.68 8.44 15.34
N LEU A 164 55.09 8.92 16.51
CA LEU A 164 54.45 8.60 17.79
C LEU A 164 53.03 9.15 17.88
N PHE A 165 52.79 10.36 17.38
CA PHE A 165 51.46 10.97 17.37
C PHE A 165 50.53 10.26 16.39
N ALA A 166 51.03 9.90 15.20
CA ALA A 166 50.31 9.07 14.24
C ALA A 166 50.10 7.64 14.76
N PHE A 167 51.05 7.08 15.50
CA PHE A 167 50.91 5.78 16.13
C PHE A 167 49.87 5.82 17.25
N ILE A 168 49.84 6.84 18.10
CA ILE A 168 48.82 7.03 19.15
C ILE A 168 47.43 7.29 18.54
N LEU A 169 47.34 8.04 17.44
CA LEU A 169 46.08 8.22 16.69
C LEU A 169 45.64 6.94 15.96
N ALA A 170 46.59 6.10 15.50
CA ALA A 170 46.30 4.83 14.84
C ALA A 170 46.07 3.65 15.81
N SER A 171 46.56 3.77 17.05
CA SER A 171 46.37 2.82 18.15
C SER A 171 45.36 3.31 19.19
N GLY A 172 44.71 4.45 18.93
CA GLY A 172 43.47 4.85 19.59
C GLY A 172 42.37 3.86 19.27
N ASP A 173 42.28 2.84 20.13
CA ASP A 173 41.12 2.02 20.43
C ASP A 173 40.12 1.86 19.27
N LYS A 174 40.48 1.00 18.31
CA LYS A 174 39.52 0.42 17.36
C LYS A 174 38.75 -0.75 17.96
N ASP A 175 38.50 -0.74 19.27
CA ASP A 175 37.80 -1.82 19.95
C ASP A 175 36.93 -1.30 21.10
N SER A 176 35.89 -0.55 20.74
CA SER A 176 34.65 -0.49 21.52
C SER A 176 33.51 0.15 20.74
N GLN A 177 33.27 -0.33 19.51
CA GLN A 177 31.88 -0.39 19.08
C GLN A 177 31.17 -1.36 20.01
N LYS A 178 30.56 -0.85 21.07
CA LYS A 178 29.53 -1.57 21.82
C LYS A 178 28.58 -2.12 20.77
N ILE A 179 28.59 -3.44 20.54
CA ILE A 179 27.60 -4.10 19.70
C ILE A 179 26.31 -3.99 20.50
N ILE A 180 25.60 -2.86 20.36
CA ILE A 180 24.24 -2.72 20.86
C ILE A 180 23.48 -3.79 20.10
N THR A 181 23.06 -4.83 20.80
CA THR A 181 22.30 -5.89 20.16
C THR A 181 21.00 -5.28 19.64
N LEU A 182 20.51 -5.75 18.50
CA LEU A 182 19.27 -5.21 17.92
C LEU A 182 18.09 -5.27 18.91
N SER A 183 18.09 -6.25 19.81
CA SER A 183 17.17 -6.35 20.95
C SER A 183 17.32 -5.23 21.97
N GLU A 184 18.54 -4.80 22.30
CA GLU A 184 18.80 -3.68 23.20
C GLU A 184 18.47 -2.34 22.54
N LEU A 185 18.73 -2.21 21.23
CA LEU A 185 18.42 -1.03 20.45
C LEU A 185 16.91 -0.72 20.42
N LEU A 186 16.13 -1.80 20.26
CA LEU A 186 14.68 -1.79 20.17
C LEU A 186 14.01 -1.98 21.54
N ALA A 187 14.78 -2.08 22.63
CA ALA A 187 14.26 -2.10 23.98
C ALA A 187 13.60 -0.74 24.26
N GLY A 188 12.30 -0.75 24.59
CA GLY A 188 11.50 0.48 24.78
C GLY A 188 10.39 0.68 23.74
N SER A 189 10.22 -0.23 22.78
CA SER A 189 9.00 -0.27 21.97
C SER A 189 7.76 -0.41 22.88
N SER A 190 6.71 0.37 22.60
CA SER A 190 5.42 0.25 23.28
C SER A 190 4.67 -1.06 22.97
N ALA A 191 5.11 -1.79 21.95
CA ALA A 191 4.52 -3.06 21.51
C ALA A 191 5.61 -4.14 21.36
N PRO A 192 5.28 -5.42 21.62
CA PRO A 192 6.24 -6.51 21.48
C PRO A 192 6.64 -6.69 20.01
N LEU A 193 7.93 -6.51 19.73
CA LEU A 193 8.55 -6.78 18.43
C LEU A 193 9.14 -8.19 18.43
N THR A 194 8.98 -8.92 17.32
CA THR A 194 9.64 -10.23 17.17
C THR A 194 10.85 -10.10 16.28
N ILE A 195 12.04 -10.29 16.85
CA ILE A 195 13.32 -10.20 16.13
C ILE A 195 13.79 -11.62 15.82
N LEU A 196 13.95 -11.92 14.55
CA LEU A 196 14.35 -13.23 14.04
C LEU A 196 15.69 -13.10 13.30
N ASN A 197 16.57 -14.08 13.46
CA ASN A 197 17.78 -14.15 12.65
C ASN A 197 17.45 -14.82 11.31
N SER A 198 17.46 -14.05 10.22
CA SER A 198 17.16 -14.53 8.86
C SER A 198 18.39 -15.14 8.16
N GLY A 199 19.53 -15.20 8.86
CA GLY A 199 20.82 -15.72 8.40
C GLY A 199 21.55 -14.79 7.44
N GLU A 200 22.80 -15.14 7.13
CA GLU A 200 23.78 -14.26 6.45
C GLU A 200 23.78 -12.82 7.02
N ASN A 201 23.80 -12.71 8.35
CA ASN A 201 23.91 -11.44 9.06
C ASN A 201 22.71 -10.47 8.87
N THR A 202 21.57 -10.97 8.38
CA THR A 202 20.32 -10.20 8.25
C THR A 202 19.34 -10.54 9.38
N SER A 203 18.85 -9.51 10.07
CA SER A 203 17.79 -9.64 11.08
C SER A 203 16.43 -9.31 10.48
N LEU A 204 15.47 -10.21 10.62
CA LEU A 204 14.07 -9.97 10.25
C LEU A 204 13.31 -9.49 11.50
N ILE A 205 12.75 -8.28 11.43
CA ILE A 205 11.94 -7.70 12.50
C ILE A 205 10.47 -7.78 12.06
N LEU A 206 9.66 -8.45 12.86
CA LEU A 206 8.23 -8.60 12.62
C LEU A 206 7.45 -7.66 13.54
N ALA A 207 6.70 -6.75 12.93
CA ALA A 207 5.85 -5.77 13.57
C ALA A 207 4.37 -6.12 13.41
N LYS A 208 3.55 -5.85 14.43
CA LYS A 208 2.09 -6.08 14.36
C LYS A 208 1.37 -4.94 13.62
N THR A 209 1.85 -3.72 13.78
CA THR A 209 1.19 -2.52 13.22
C THR A 209 2.17 -1.67 12.41
N GLN A 210 1.63 -0.80 11.55
CA GLN A 210 2.42 0.18 10.79
C GLN A 210 3.19 1.10 11.73
N ARG A 211 2.55 1.57 12.80
CA ARG A 211 3.18 2.41 13.82
C ARG A 211 4.43 1.77 14.42
N ASP A 212 4.37 0.47 14.73
CA ASP A 212 5.52 -0.25 15.29
C ASP A 212 6.66 -0.37 14.27
N MET A 213 6.33 -0.58 12.99
CA MET A 213 7.30 -0.63 11.89
C MET A 213 7.98 0.72 11.65
N ASP A 214 7.22 1.82 11.69
CA ASP A 214 7.74 3.18 11.57
C ASP A 214 8.65 3.51 12.76
N TRP A 215 8.24 3.13 13.97
CA TRP A 215 9.06 3.28 15.17
C TRP A 215 10.39 2.54 15.07
N VAL A 216 10.38 1.28 14.62
CA VAL A 216 11.60 0.50 14.37
C VAL A 216 12.49 1.21 13.36
N SER A 217 11.92 1.66 12.24
CA SER A 217 12.68 2.35 11.18
C SER A 217 13.33 3.62 11.70
N GLN A 218 12.58 4.46 12.43
CA GLN A 218 13.10 5.67 13.06
C GLN A 218 14.22 5.36 14.05
N ARG A 219 14.07 4.31 14.87
CA ARG A 219 15.07 3.91 15.86
C ARG A 219 16.36 3.45 15.19
N LEU A 220 16.27 2.65 14.13
CA LEU A 220 17.42 2.17 13.36
C LEU A 220 18.20 3.32 12.72
N ILE A 221 17.50 4.33 12.17
CA ILE A 221 18.11 5.52 11.57
C ILE A 221 18.77 6.39 12.64
N THR A 222 18.03 6.71 13.71
CA THR A 222 18.50 7.65 14.75
C THR A 222 19.76 7.13 15.44
N GLU A 223 19.81 5.84 15.72
CA GLU A 223 20.95 5.21 16.39
C GLU A 223 22.04 4.74 15.41
N SER A 224 21.92 5.09 14.12
CA SER A 224 22.88 4.76 13.06
C SER A 224 23.26 3.27 13.03
N TYR A 225 22.26 2.39 13.16
CA TYR A 225 22.48 0.95 13.18
C TYR A 225 23.12 0.47 11.87
N SER A 226 24.30 -0.14 11.97
CA SER A 226 25.11 -0.56 10.82
C SER A 226 24.83 -2.00 10.35
N GLY A 227 24.03 -2.76 11.09
CA GLY A 227 23.65 -4.13 10.72
C GLY A 227 22.55 -4.16 9.67
N GLN A 228 22.44 -5.28 8.95
CA GLN A 228 21.35 -5.47 8.00
C GLN A 228 20.09 -5.91 8.74
N ALA A 229 19.06 -5.06 8.76
CA ALA A 229 17.76 -5.37 9.32
C ALA A 229 16.68 -5.16 8.26
N THR A 230 15.75 -6.10 8.16
CA THR A 230 14.56 -5.99 7.33
C THR A 230 13.34 -6.03 8.23
N THR A 231 12.52 -4.98 8.17
CA THR A 231 11.27 -4.91 8.94
C THR A 231 10.10 -5.28 8.05
N LYS A 232 9.20 -6.12 8.55
CA LYS A 232 7.96 -6.50 7.87
C LYS A 232 6.77 -6.48 8.83
N LEU A 233 5.60 -6.13 8.30
CA LEU A 233 4.34 -6.39 8.98
C LEU A 233 4.07 -7.90 9.02
N ILE A 234 3.66 -8.43 10.17
CA ILE A 234 3.33 -9.85 10.35
C ILE A 234 2.30 -10.30 9.33
N HIS A 235 1.20 -9.56 9.17
CA HIS A 235 0.15 -9.93 8.23
C HIS A 235 0.62 -9.97 6.77
N SER A 236 1.45 -9.00 6.35
CA SER A 236 2.03 -8.98 5.01
C SER A 236 2.95 -10.18 4.79
N PHE A 237 3.76 -10.51 5.79
CA PHE A 237 4.64 -11.66 5.72
C PHE A 237 3.89 -13.00 5.73
N GLU A 238 2.79 -13.11 6.48
CA GLU A 238 1.87 -14.24 6.41
C GLU A 238 1.33 -14.43 4.98
N LYS A 239 0.90 -13.35 4.32
CA LYS A 239 0.43 -13.38 2.92
C LYS A 239 1.50 -13.84 1.94
N GLU A 240 2.74 -13.38 2.12
CA GLU A 240 3.87 -13.86 1.32
C GLU A 240 4.09 -15.37 1.50
N LEU A 241 4.07 -15.87 2.74
CA LEU A 241 4.19 -17.30 3.02
C LEU A 241 3.00 -18.10 2.49
N GLU A 242 1.78 -17.59 2.63
CA GLU A 242 0.57 -18.18 2.08
C GLU A 242 0.71 -18.37 0.57
N ALA A 243 1.14 -17.34 -0.16
CA ALA A 243 1.37 -17.43 -1.61
C ALA A 243 2.42 -18.49 -1.96
N LEU A 244 3.54 -18.55 -1.23
CA LEU A 244 4.58 -19.57 -1.45
C LEU A 244 4.06 -20.99 -1.19
N VAL A 245 3.38 -21.23 -0.07
CA VAL A 245 2.83 -22.55 0.25
C VAL A 245 1.69 -22.92 -0.70
N GLN A 246 0.91 -21.93 -1.18
CA GLN A 246 -0.15 -22.13 -2.15
C GLN A 246 0.39 -22.70 -3.47
N THR A 247 1.57 -22.25 -3.93
CA THR A 247 2.19 -22.84 -5.14
C THR A 247 2.51 -24.33 -4.99
N SER A 248 2.78 -24.79 -3.78
CA SER A 248 3.14 -26.19 -3.50
C SER A 248 1.95 -27.13 -3.24
N THR A 249 0.80 -26.60 -2.80
CA THR A 249 -0.31 -27.44 -2.29
C THR A 249 -1.68 -27.10 -2.89
N GLY A 250 -1.85 -25.90 -3.46
CA GLY A 250 -3.13 -25.40 -3.96
C GLY A 250 -4.25 -25.28 -2.91
N SER A 251 -3.96 -25.47 -1.62
CA SER A 251 -4.96 -25.76 -0.58
C SER A 251 -4.77 -24.94 0.70
N VAL A 252 -4.03 -23.84 0.66
CA VAL A 252 -3.71 -23.04 1.86
C VAL A 252 -4.87 -22.11 2.19
N LEU A 253 -5.26 -22.10 3.46
CA LEU A 253 -6.20 -21.13 4.02
C LEU A 253 -5.45 -19.93 4.59
N LYS A 254 -4.56 -20.21 5.55
CA LYS A 254 -3.87 -19.22 6.36
C LYS A 254 -2.53 -19.76 6.83
N VAL A 255 -1.50 -18.92 6.85
CA VAL A 255 -0.30 -19.14 7.67
C VAL A 255 -0.40 -18.20 8.85
N ASP A 256 -0.40 -18.76 10.06
CA ASP A 256 -0.52 -18.01 11.32
C ASP A 256 0.86 -17.91 11.97
N LEU A 257 1.35 -16.66 12.07
CA LEU A 257 2.63 -16.31 12.67
C LEU A 257 2.47 -15.66 14.04
N THR A 258 1.37 -15.92 14.76
CA THR A 258 1.24 -15.52 16.18
C THR A 258 2.43 -16.00 17.00
N THR A 259 2.95 -17.19 16.68
CA THR A 259 4.22 -17.74 17.19
C THR A 259 5.18 -18.04 16.03
N PRO A 260 6.03 -17.08 15.60
CA PRO A 260 6.81 -17.20 14.35
C PRO A 260 7.77 -18.39 14.27
N CYS A 261 8.30 -18.86 15.41
CA CYS A 261 9.20 -20.02 15.47
C CYS A 261 8.45 -21.35 15.67
N SER A 262 7.13 -21.30 15.83
CA SER A 262 6.24 -22.44 15.80
C SER A 262 4.96 -22.10 15.01
N PRO A 263 5.07 -21.85 13.70
CA PRO A 263 3.94 -21.33 12.92
C PRO A 263 2.89 -22.42 12.65
N LEU A 264 1.63 -22.00 12.51
CA LEU A 264 0.51 -22.87 12.18
C LEU A 264 0.08 -22.65 10.72
N VAL A 265 0.16 -23.69 9.90
CA VAL A 265 -0.35 -23.69 8.53
C VAL A 265 -1.73 -24.36 8.52
N LYS A 266 -2.76 -23.60 8.15
CA LYS A 266 -4.13 -24.07 8.01
C LYS A 266 -4.43 -24.39 6.55
N LEU A 267 -5.00 -25.56 6.31
CA LEU A 267 -5.28 -26.07 4.97
C LEU A 267 -6.75 -26.44 4.82
N VAL A 268 -7.28 -26.31 3.60
CA VAL A 268 -8.68 -26.63 3.27
C VAL A 268 -8.90 -28.10 2.87
N ARG A 269 -7.82 -28.89 2.86
CA ARG A 269 -7.82 -30.30 2.47
C ARG A 269 -6.89 -31.07 3.40
N ARG A 270 -7.27 -32.32 3.72
CA ARG A 270 -6.36 -33.26 4.37
C ARG A 270 -5.23 -33.64 3.44
N ILE A 271 -4.00 -33.47 3.92
CA ILE A 271 -2.78 -33.94 3.25
C ILE A 271 -2.29 -35.17 4.01
N ASN A 272 -2.27 -36.31 3.33
CA ASN A 272 -1.70 -37.55 3.85
C ASN A 272 -0.36 -37.89 3.17
N ASN A 273 0.04 -37.12 2.16
CA ASN A 273 1.28 -37.31 1.45
C ASN A 273 2.44 -36.69 2.24
N GLN A 274 3.34 -37.53 2.74
CA GLN A 274 4.52 -37.07 3.50
C GLN A 274 5.40 -36.12 2.70
N THR A 275 5.53 -36.33 1.39
CA THR A 275 6.33 -35.46 0.51
C THR A 275 5.76 -34.05 0.46
N GLU A 276 4.44 -33.93 0.33
CA GLU A 276 3.75 -32.62 0.31
C GLU A 276 3.91 -31.91 1.65
N ILE A 277 3.78 -32.63 2.77
CA ILE A 277 4.03 -32.11 4.13
C ILE A 277 5.46 -31.58 4.26
N GLU A 278 6.46 -32.33 3.84
CA GLU A 278 7.85 -31.90 3.93
C GLU A 278 8.16 -30.73 2.98
N THR A 279 7.51 -30.65 1.81
CA THR A 279 7.59 -29.47 0.93
C THR A 279 7.07 -28.23 1.64
N ILE A 280 5.88 -28.28 2.28
CA ILE A 280 5.33 -27.15 3.04
C ILE A 280 6.31 -26.70 4.12
N LYS A 281 6.80 -27.64 4.93
CA LYS A 281 7.73 -27.34 6.03
C LYS A 281 9.01 -26.71 5.50
N THR A 282 9.56 -27.24 4.41
CA THR A 282 10.79 -26.72 3.79
C THR A 282 10.57 -25.31 3.24
N THR A 283 9.45 -25.07 2.56
CA THR A 283 9.07 -23.74 2.06
C THR A 283 8.98 -22.71 3.18
N VAL A 284 8.28 -23.03 4.28
CA VAL A 284 8.17 -22.14 5.44
C VAL A 284 9.54 -21.93 6.11
N ARG A 285 10.31 -23.00 6.35
CA ARG A 285 11.66 -22.91 6.96
C ARG A 285 12.64 -22.09 6.13
N SER A 286 12.51 -22.09 4.80
CA SER A 286 13.37 -21.32 3.92
C SER A 286 13.28 -19.80 4.19
N LYS A 287 12.13 -19.33 4.67
CA LYS A 287 11.87 -17.93 5.02
C LYS A 287 11.91 -17.67 6.53
N LEU A 288 11.59 -18.67 7.35
CA LEU A 288 11.60 -18.62 8.81
C LEU A 288 12.57 -19.66 9.35
N LYS A 289 13.85 -19.31 9.46
CA LYS A 289 14.89 -20.25 9.93
C LYS A 289 14.67 -20.74 11.36
N CYS A 290 14.01 -19.95 12.21
CA CYS A 290 13.70 -20.36 13.57
C CYS A 290 12.51 -21.33 13.67
N ALA A 291 11.77 -21.59 12.57
CA ALA A 291 10.57 -22.44 12.55
C ALA A 291 10.94 -23.93 12.67
N ASN A 292 11.27 -24.35 13.88
CA ASN A 292 11.65 -25.72 14.18
C ASN A 292 10.42 -26.65 14.21
N GLN A 293 9.30 -26.15 14.75
CA GLN A 293 8.05 -26.87 14.90
C GLN A 293 6.96 -26.22 14.06
N ILE A 294 6.73 -26.73 12.84
CA ILE A 294 5.65 -26.23 11.98
C ILE A 294 4.44 -27.13 12.18
N GLU A 295 3.36 -26.57 12.72
CA GLU A 295 2.09 -27.27 12.85
C GLU A 295 1.31 -27.14 11.53
N ILE A 296 0.72 -28.24 11.07
CA ILE A 296 -0.14 -28.25 9.89
C ILE A 296 -1.49 -28.83 10.31
N LYS A 297 -2.56 -28.06 10.15
CA LYS A 297 -3.93 -28.48 10.42
C LYS A 297 -4.78 -28.38 9.17
N SER A 298 -5.62 -29.38 8.97
CA SER A 298 -6.57 -29.44 7.86
C SER A 298 -7.99 -29.28 8.38
N TYR A 299 -8.79 -28.54 7.62
CA TYR A 299 -10.17 -28.21 7.96
C TYR A 299 -11.10 -28.56 6.79
N ASP A 300 -12.36 -28.86 7.11
CA ASP A 300 -13.37 -29.10 6.09
C ASP A 300 -13.91 -27.77 5.55
N ARG A 301 -14.10 -27.72 4.24
CA ARG A 301 -14.73 -26.60 3.52
C ARG A 301 -16.09 -26.25 4.09
N LYS A 302 -16.89 -27.28 4.36
CA LYS A 302 -18.23 -27.15 4.88
C LYS A 302 -18.22 -26.49 6.25
N ASP A 303 -17.32 -26.90 7.14
CA ASP A 303 -17.24 -26.36 8.50
C ASP A 303 -16.90 -24.86 8.48
N ILE A 304 -15.95 -24.45 7.62
CA ILE A 304 -15.56 -23.05 7.46
C ILE A 304 -16.71 -22.20 6.89
N LEU A 305 -17.43 -22.73 5.90
CA LEU A 305 -18.59 -22.04 5.32
C LEU A 305 -19.76 -21.96 6.32
N ASP A 306 -20.02 -23.04 7.06
CA ASP A 306 -21.08 -23.09 8.07
C ASP A 306 -20.75 -22.10 9.21
N GLU A 307 -19.48 -21.96 9.62
CA GLU A 307 -19.02 -20.92 10.54
C GLU A 307 -19.27 -19.50 9.99
N ALA A 308 -18.91 -19.24 8.73
CA ALA A 308 -19.14 -17.96 8.07
C ALA A 308 -20.64 -17.59 8.06
N ILE A 309 -21.49 -18.53 7.66
CA ILE A 309 -22.94 -18.34 7.60
C ILE A 309 -23.52 -18.10 8.99
N ASN A 310 -23.10 -18.89 9.99
CA ASN A 310 -23.62 -18.77 11.35
C ASN A 310 -23.21 -17.45 11.99
N GLY A 311 -22.02 -16.95 11.71
CA GLY A 311 -21.58 -15.63 12.18
C GLY A 311 -22.45 -14.50 11.63
N ILE A 312 -22.78 -14.52 10.33
CA ILE A 312 -23.68 -13.53 9.73
C ILE A 312 -25.11 -13.64 10.31
N LYS A 313 -25.64 -14.87 10.43
CA LYS A 313 -26.96 -15.12 11.02
C LYS A 313 -27.05 -14.62 12.47
N SER A 314 -25.98 -14.78 13.26
CA SER A 314 -25.93 -14.33 14.65
C SER A 314 -26.03 -12.82 14.79
N ASN A 315 -25.71 -12.07 13.72
CA ASN A 315 -25.87 -10.62 13.66
C ASN A 315 -27.28 -10.18 13.20
N ASN A 316 -28.16 -11.13 12.88
CA ASN A 316 -29.51 -10.89 12.37
C ASN A 316 -29.52 -10.01 11.10
N ILE A 317 -28.53 -10.24 10.23
CA ILE A 317 -28.31 -9.49 8.99
C ILE A 317 -28.81 -10.32 7.80
N PRO A 318 -29.69 -9.77 6.94
CA PRO A 318 -30.05 -10.40 5.68
C PRO A 318 -28.83 -10.58 4.78
N PHE A 319 -28.67 -11.76 4.20
CA PHE A 319 -27.57 -12.05 3.28
C PHE A 319 -28.02 -12.99 2.15
N LYS A 320 -27.29 -12.94 1.04
CA LYS A 320 -27.40 -13.87 -0.08
C LYS A 320 -26.11 -14.67 -0.19
N LEU A 321 -26.24 -15.98 -0.37
CA LEU A 321 -25.10 -16.87 -0.62
C LEU A 321 -25.04 -17.21 -2.11
N ILE A 322 -23.89 -16.94 -2.74
CA ILE A 322 -23.54 -17.50 -4.04
C ILE A 322 -22.68 -18.74 -3.77
N ASN A 323 -23.28 -19.91 -4.02
CA ASN A 323 -22.62 -21.20 -3.87
C ASN A 323 -21.69 -21.45 -5.06
N ASP A 324 -20.46 -20.94 -4.97
CA ASP A 324 -19.36 -21.35 -5.83
C ASP A 324 -18.56 -22.49 -5.17
N SER A 325 -18.21 -23.51 -5.95
CA SER A 325 -17.52 -24.72 -5.45
C SER A 325 -16.08 -24.47 -4.98
N LYS A 326 -15.45 -23.39 -5.43
CA LYS A 326 -14.08 -23.00 -5.08
C LYS A 326 -14.05 -21.90 -4.03
N LYS A 327 -14.85 -20.84 -4.22
CA LYS A 327 -14.86 -19.65 -3.37
C LYS A 327 -16.29 -19.12 -3.17
N PRO A 328 -17.08 -19.65 -2.22
CA PRO A 328 -18.40 -19.14 -1.92
C PRO A 328 -18.37 -17.65 -1.53
N VAL A 329 -19.37 -16.91 -2.00
CA VAL A 329 -19.50 -15.47 -1.76
C VAL A 329 -20.75 -15.19 -0.93
N ILE A 330 -20.57 -14.55 0.22
CA ILE A 330 -21.64 -14.06 1.07
C ILE A 330 -21.83 -12.57 0.78
N ILE A 331 -22.99 -12.21 0.25
CA ILE A 331 -23.36 -10.85 -0.11
C ILE A 331 -24.32 -10.30 0.95
N VAL A 332 -23.93 -9.19 1.57
CA VAL A 332 -24.76 -8.37 2.44
C VAL A 332 -25.02 -7.07 1.70
N ASN A 333 -26.26 -6.87 1.23
CA ASN A 333 -26.67 -5.68 0.51
C ASN A 333 -27.99 -5.17 1.11
N THR A 334 -27.88 -4.40 2.19
CA THR A 334 -29.03 -3.98 3.00
C THR A 334 -28.64 -2.76 3.84
N ASP A 335 -29.65 -2.00 4.28
CA ASP A 335 -29.46 -0.98 5.30
C ASP A 335 -29.08 -1.64 6.64
N LEU A 336 -27.94 -1.22 7.19
CA LEU A 336 -27.44 -1.66 8.49
C LEU A 336 -27.34 -0.45 9.40
N ASN A 337 -27.81 -0.56 10.64
CA ASN A 337 -27.48 0.44 11.65
C ASN A 337 -26.01 0.30 12.10
N ASP A 338 -25.47 1.33 12.73
CA ASP A 338 -24.07 1.38 13.18
C ASP A 338 -23.66 0.16 14.01
N LYS A 339 -24.53 -0.32 14.90
CA LYS A 339 -24.26 -1.49 15.73
C LYS A 339 -24.13 -2.76 14.89
N GLN A 340 -25.03 -2.97 13.94
CA GLN A 340 -25.00 -4.11 13.02
C GLN A 340 -23.78 -4.03 12.11
N PHE A 341 -23.48 -2.86 11.56
CA PHE A 341 -22.32 -2.64 10.71
C PHE A 341 -21.01 -2.93 11.46
N MET A 342 -20.82 -2.35 12.64
CA MET A 342 -19.62 -2.58 13.44
C MET A 342 -19.47 -4.05 13.87
N SER A 343 -20.58 -4.71 14.23
CA SER A 343 -20.56 -6.12 14.58
C SER A 343 -20.23 -7.03 13.38
N LEU A 344 -20.74 -6.69 12.20
CA LEU A 344 -20.43 -7.38 10.94
C LEU A 344 -18.96 -7.21 10.56
N ILE A 345 -18.44 -5.98 10.57
CA ILE A 345 -17.04 -5.70 10.26
C ILE A 345 -16.11 -6.42 11.24
N LYS A 346 -16.43 -6.38 12.53
CA LYS A 346 -15.67 -7.12 13.55
C LYS A 346 -15.66 -8.62 13.25
N PHE A 347 -16.82 -9.22 13.00
CA PHE A 347 -16.92 -10.64 12.68
C PHE A 347 -16.11 -11.01 11.43
N VAL A 348 -16.27 -10.27 10.32
CA VAL A 348 -15.54 -10.53 9.07
C VAL A 348 -14.03 -10.36 9.27
N THR A 349 -13.60 -9.37 10.06
CA THR A 349 -12.19 -9.18 10.39
C THR A 349 -11.63 -10.38 11.16
N GLU A 350 -12.32 -10.83 12.21
CA GLU A 350 -11.91 -11.99 13.02
C GLU A 350 -11.92 -13.28 12.19
N PHE A 351 -12.92 -13.47 11.34
CA PHE A 351 -13.02 -14.60 10.43
C PHE A 351 -11.83 -14.62 9.45
N ASN A 352 -11.53 -13.50 8.80
CA ASN A 352 -10.41 -13.39 7.85
C ASN A 352 -9.05 -13.52 8.55
N GLN A 353 -8.92 -13.08 9.80
CA GLN A 353 -7.72 -13.33 10.60
C GLN A 353 -7.52 -14.83 10.86
N ASN A 354 -8.59 -15.55 11.16
CA ASN A 354 -8.53 -16.98 11.47
C ASN A 354 -8.32 -17.85 10.21
N TRP A 355 -9.04 -17.54 9.13
CA TRP A 355 -9.17 -18.41 7.95
C TRP A 355 -8.52 -17.86 6.66
N GLY A 356 -8.17 -16.58 6.63
CA GLY A 356 -7.79 -15.89 5.40
C GLY A 356 -9.00 -15.56 4.51
N ASP A 357 -8.72 -14.94 3.37
CA ASP A 357 -9.68 -14.48 2.35
C ASP A 357 -9.65 -15.34 1.07
N ASN A 358 -8.91 -16.45 1.11
CA ASN A 358 -8.69 -17.34 -0.03
C ASN A 358 -9.89 -18.25 -0.30
N TYR A 359 -10.71 -18.54 0.71
CA TYR A 359 -11.78 -19.55 0.61
C TYR A 359 -13.21 -19.00 0.69
N VAL A 360 -13.54 -18.13 1.64
CA VAL A 360 -14.86 -17.47 1.71
C VAL A 360 -14.66 -15.99 1.41
N GLN A 361 -15.52 -15.43 0.55
CA GLN A 361 -15.53 -13.99 0.28
C GLN A 361 -16.76 -13.34 0.88
N PHE A 362 -16.55 -12.20 1.55
CA PHE A 362 -17.63 -11.32 1.97
C PHE A 362 -17.70 -10.13 1.03
N SER A 363 -18.90 -9.80 0.58
CA SER A 363 -19.22 -8.58 -0.17
C SER A 363 -20.26 -7.82 0.64
N ILE A 364 -19.84 -6.69 1.21
CA ILE A 364 -20.68 -5.88 2.08
C ILE A 364 -20.91 -4.54 1.37
N SER A 365 -22.17 -4.22 1.12
CA SER A 365 -22.60 -2.97 0.52
C SER A 365 -23.76 -2.43 1.36
N LEU A 366 -23.61 -1.18 1.81
CA LEU A 366 -24.71 -0.45 2.45
C LEU A 366 -25.60 0.08 1.33
N ALA A 367 -26.84 -0.38 1.28
CA ALA A 367 -27.81 0.07 0.30
C ALA A 367 -28.95 0.77 1.03
N THR A 368 -29.07 2.07 0.80
CA THR A 368 -30.22 2.87 1.20
C THR A 368 -31.46 2.40 0.45
N ASP A 369 -32.47 1.93 1.17
CA ASP A 369 -33.75 1.57 0.59
C ASP A 369 -34.52 2.84 0.19
N TYR A 370 -34.28 3.30 -1.04
CA TYR A 370 -34.99 4.41 -1.67
C TYR A 370 -36.50 4.17 -1.84
N LEU A 371 -36.98 2.94 -1.58
CA LEU A 371 -38.38 2.54 -1.66
C LEU A 371 -39.05 2.38 -0.28
N ALA A 372 -38.32 2.60 0.82
CA ALA A 372 -38.89 2.53 2.17
C ALA A 372 -40.06 3.53 2.32
N GLY A 373 -41.20 3.04 2.83
CA GLY A 373 -42.43 3.82 3.00
C GLY A 373 -43.31 3.94 1.74
N LYS A 374 -42.92 3.33 0.62
CA LYS A 374 -43.73 3.30 -0.62
C LYS A 374 -44.61 2.04 -0.67
N SER A 375 -45.76 2.15 -1.33
CA SER A 375 -46.72 1.05 -1.46
C SER A 375 -46.46 0.24 -2.73
N PHE A 376 -46.42 -1.10 -2.59
CA PHE A 376 -46.07 -2.02 -3.68
C PHE A 376 -47.30 -2.80 -4.16
N LEU A 377 -47.45 -2.96 -5.48
CA LEU A 377 -48.30 -4.00 -6.06
C LEU A 377 -47.42 -5.03 -6.78
N ASN A 378 -47.35 -6.24 -6.24
CA ASN A 378 -46.53 -7.31 -6.79
C ASN A 378 -47.28 -7.99 -7.95
N SER A 379 -47.09 -7.51 -9.18
CA SER A 379 -47.56 -8.19 -10.40
C SER A 379 -46.39 -8.41 -11.36
N GLN A 380 -46.50 -9.39 -12.26
CA GLN A 380 -45.45 -9.78 -13.22
C GLN A 380 -44.97 -8.64 -14.15
N SER A 381 -45.62 -7.47 -14.09
CA SER A 381 -45.30 -6.27 -14.87
C SER A 381 -44.85 -5.07 -14.01
N GLY A 382 -44.55 -5.29 -12.72
CA GLY A 382 -43.82 -4.41 -11.78
C GLY A 382 -43.98 -2.89 -11.94
N TYR A 383 -44.98 -2.30 -11.30
CA TYR A 383 -45.11 -0.84 -11.12
C TYR A 383 -44.99 -0.43 -9.66
N ILE A 384 -44.40 0.75 -9.42
CA ILE A 384 -44.20 1.32 -8.08
C ILE A 384 -44.92 2.68 -8.02
N LEU A 385 -45.79 2.86 -7.03
CA LEU A 385 -46.42 4.16 -6.76
C LEU A 385 -45.48 4.97 -5.86
N LEU A 386 -44.89 6.05 -6.39
CA LEU A 386 -43.89 6.83 -5.66
C LEU A 386 -44.52 7.86 -4.71
N ASP A 387 -45.70 8.39 -5.05
CA ASP A 387 -46.61 9.26 -4.27
C ASP A 387 -47.94 9.41 -5.05
N ASN A 388 -48.94 10.13 -4.50
CA ASN A 388 -50.35 10.26 -4.94
C ASN A 388 -50.64 10.47 -6.46
N ASN A 389 -49.66 10.65 -7.34
CA ASN A 389 -49.84 10.69 -8.81
C ASN A 389 -48.60 10.31 -9.66
N HIS A 390 -47.59 9.62 -9.12
CA HIS A 390 -46.37 9.28 -9.88
C HIS A 390 -46.10 7.76 -9.93
N TRP A 391 -45.88 7.25 -11.15
CA TRP A 391 -45.61 5.84 -11.43
C TRP A 391 -44.14 5.66 -11.82
N TYR A 392 -43.47 4.70 -11.18
CA TYR A 392 -42.14 4.25 -11.56
C TYR A 392 -42.22 2.83 -12.13
N PHE A 393 -41.68 2.67 -13.34
CA PHE A 393 -41.63 1.40 -14.07
C PHE A 393 -40.20 0.85 -13.95
N LYS A 394 -40.06 -0.34 -13.35
CA LYS A 394 -38.77 -1.05 -13.41
C LYS A 394 -38.57 -1.60 -14.82
N GLN A 395 -37.41 -1.35 -15.43
CA GLN A 395 -36.96 -2.09 -16.62
C GLN A 395 -36.41 -3.46 -16.23
#